data_AF-A0A9P8L8P5-F1
#
_entry.id   AF-A0A9P8L8P5-F1
#
_cell.length_a   1.000
_cell.length_b   1.000
_cell.length_c   1.000
_cell.angle_alpha   90.00
_cell.angle_beta   90.00
_cell.angle_gamma   90.00
#
_symmetry.space_group_name_H-M   'P 1'
#
loop_
_entity.id
_entity.type
_entity.pdbx_description
1 polymer ?
#
loop_
_entity_poly.entity_id
_entity_poly.type
_entity_poly.pdbx_seq_one_letter_code
_entity_poly.pdbx_strand_id
1 'polypeptide(L)'
;MSSSQPIRIGTTRQVSSSRTSTPPDQIISLPPSQPQSRSAEKPPARNSSTSLAAVQTALHLLQEHRKGRLDKLWYTVHLSPEDYGELRKELRNQSLYGYVEDKVRCDYDPKASRFIIRMTTPTHDDFIDSIAIEIQSQLERIGHGAEQPVIDAIKGIKRQSWRIKLRDDVWDRNSKYPQHCPDMAFRHKASIYPAVIIEVSYSQKRKDLGYLANNYIIGSGGSIRAVVGLDIEYGGGTKKATVSVWRPRIRTNDDGKLLFGVAQVINSRVRESAVDTLKER
;
A
#
# COMPACT_ATOMS: atom_id res chain seq x y z
N MET A 1 -19.00 -45.36 -50.44
CA MET A 1 -19.27 -46.75 -49.98
C MET A 1 -18.27 -47.03 -48.88
N SER A 2 -18.59 -46.79 -47.61
CA SER A 2 -19.43 -47.58 -46.68
C SER A 2 -18.69 -48.74 -45.98
N SER A 3 -18.91 -48.79 -44.66
CA SER A 3 -18.55 -49.79 -43.64
C SER A 3 -17.11 -49.71 -43.12
N SER A 4 -16.79 -49.26 -41.89
CA SER A 4 -17.35 -49.39 -40.52
C SER A 4 -17.27 -50.81 -39.94
N GLN A 5 -16.48 -50.98 -38.86
CA GLN A 5 -16.66 -51.84 -37.67
C GLN A 5 -15.38 -51.78 -36.77
N PRO A 6 -15.41 -52.11 -35.46
CA PRO A 6 -15.89 -51.23 -34.38
C PRO A 6 -14.85 -51.02 -33.25
N ILE A 7 -14.93 -49.88 -32.55
CA ILE A 7 -14.18 -49.64 -31.31
C ILE A 7 -14.93 -50.29 -30.14
N ARG A 8 -14.23 -51.15 -29.38
CA ARG A 8 -14.75 -51.79 -28.17
C ARG A 8 -14.94 -50.76 -27.06
N ILE A 9 -16.17 -50.72 -26.57
CA ILE A 9 -16.66 -49.94 -25.44
C ILE A 9 -16.13 -50.56 -24.14
N GLY A 10 -15.32 -49.78 -23.41
CA GLY A 10 -14.99 -50.03 -22.00
C GLY A 10 -16.09 -49.45 -21.12
N THR A 11 -16.59 -50.30 -20.23
CA THR A 11 -17.80 -50.19 -19.43
C THR A 11 -17.87 -48.97 -18.51
N THR A 12 -18.98 -48.23 -18.64
CA THR A 12 -19.53 -47.25 -17.71
C THR A 12 -19.70 -47.83 -16.31
N ARG A 13 -19.09 -47.20 -15.29
CA ARG A 13 -19.55 -47.33 -13.91
C ARG A 13 -20.28 -46.05 -13.54
N GLN A 14 -21.60 -46.14 -13.51
CA GLN A 14 -22.49 -45.13 -12.96
C GLN A 14 -22.10 -44.85 -11.50
N VAL A 15 -21.87 -43.58 -11.16
CA VAL A 15 -22.08 -43.10 -9.80
C VAL A 15 -23.29 -42.19 -9.85
N SER A 16 -24.36 -42.73 -9.28
CA SER A 16 -25.66 -42.12 -9.07
C SER A 16 -25.54 -40.81 -8.32
N SER A 17 -26.23 -39.80 -8.87
CA SER A 17 -26.59 -38.56 -8.21
C SER A 17 -27.44 -38.82 -6.96
N SER A 18 -27.00 -38.32 -5.81
CA SER A 18 -27.87 -38.03 -4.68
C SER A 18 -27.75 -36.54 -4.35
N ARG A 19 -28.83 -35.80 -4.65
CA ARG A 19 -29.09 -34.48 -4.07
C ARG A 19 -29.22 -34.67 -2.57
N THR A 20 -28.49 -33.91 -1.78
CA THR A 20 -28.79 -33.79 -0.34
C THR A 20 -28.91 -32.31 0.01
N SER A 21 -30.18 -31.98 0.25
CA SER A 21 -30.78 -30.79 0.81
C SER A 21 -29.98 -30.10 1.91
N THR A 22 -29.98 -28.77 1.83
CA THR A 22 -29.82 -27.79 2.90
C THR A 22 -30.61 -28.18 4.16
N PRO A 23 -30.08 -27.97 5.38
CA PRO A 23 -30.86 -28.13 6.60
C PRO A 23 -31.86 -26.98 6.75
N PRO A 24 -33.07 -27.23 7.30
CA PRO A 24 -34.10 -26.22 7.48
C PRO A 24 -33.83 -25.32 8.69
N ASP A 25 -34.34 -24.09 8.60
CA ASP A 25 -34.46 -23.12 9.70
C ASP A 25 -35.07 -23.76 10.95
N GLN A 26 -34.31 -23.77 12.05
CA GLN A 26 -34.88 -23.96 13.38
C GLN A 26 -35.23 -22.60 13.97
N ILE A 27 -36.49 -22.21 13.81
CA ILE A 27 -37.10 -21.10 14.56
C ILE A 27 -37.25 -21.57 16.01
N ILE A 28 -36.32 -21.16 16.87
CA ILE A 28 -36.48 -21.26 18.32
C ILE A 28 -37.23 -20.00 18.77
N SER A 29 -38.52 -20.13 19.05
CA SER A 29 -39.31 -19.09 19.72
C SER A 29 -38.87 -18.97 21.18
N LEU A 30 -38.16 -17.89 21.51
CA LEU A 30 -37.86 -17.49 22.88
C LEU A 30 -38.97 -16.56 23.41
N PRO A 31 -39.38 -16.67 24.69
CA PRO A 31 -40.44 -15.84 25.27
C PRO A 31 -39.99 -14.36 25.39
N PRO A 32 -40.93 -13.39 25.33
CA PRO A 32 -40.58 -11.97 25.37
C PRO A 32 -40.07 -11.61 26.78
N SER A 33 -38.76 -11.33 26.88
CA SER A 33 -38.15 -10.81 28.10
C SER A 33 -38.21 -9.28 28.10
N GLN A 34 -38.72 -8.72 29.19
CA GLN A 34 -38.87 -7.28 29.46
C GLN A 34 -37.54 -6.50 29.31
N PRO A 35 -37.57 -5.20 28.99
CA PRO A 35 -36.36 -4.39 28.89
C PRO A 35 -35.81 -4.10 30.29
N GLN A 36 -34.77 -4.82 30.71
CA GLN A 36 -33.91 -4.38 31.81
C GLN A 36 -32.93 -3.34 31.28
N SER A 37 -33.00 -2.15 31.85
CA SER A 37 -32.12 -1.01 31.62
C SER A 37 -30.65 -1.41 31.85
N ARG A 38 -29.90 -1.66 30.77
CA ARG A 38 -28.44 -1.73 30.84
C ARG A 38 -27.92 -0.30 30.99
N SER A 39 -27.44 -0.01 32.20
CA SER A 39 -26.57 1.14 32.42
C SER A 39 -25.43 1.08 31.42
N ALA A 40 -25.24 2.18 30.69
CA ALA A 40 -24.14 2.35 29.76
C ALA A 40 -22.82 2.19 30.52
N GLU A 41 -22.14 1.06 30.31
CA GLU A 41 -20.79 0.87 30.78
C GLU A 41 -19.89 1.83 29.99
N LYS A 42 -19.38 2.84 30.70
CA LYS A 42 -18.54 3.90 30.16
C LYS A 42 -17.28 3.27 29.53
N PRO A 43 -16.86 3.68 28.32
CA PRO A 43 -15.62 3.15 27.74
C PRO A 43 -14.44 3.41 28.69
N PRO A 44 -13.43 2.50 28.73
CA PRO A 44 -12.32 2.60 29.66
C PRO A 44 -11.65 3.98 29.55
N ALA A 45 -11.47 4.63 30.70
CA ALA A 45 -10.90 5.96 30.78
C ALA A 45 -9.51 5.96 30.12
N ARG A 46 -9.31 6.90 29.20
CA ARG A 46 -8.04 7.14 28.50
C ARG A 46 -6.96 7.47 29.54
N ASN A 47 -5.86 6.72 29.53
CA ASN A 47 -4.66 7.07 30.30
C ASN A 47 -3.99 8.28 29.61
N SER A 48 -4.42 9.49 29.96
CA SER A 48 -3.97 10.76 29.36
C SER A 48 -2.44 10.94 29.41
N SER A 49 -1.79 10.39 30.43
CA SER A 49 -0.33 10.42 30.60
C SER A 49 0.41 9.66 29.49
N THR A 50 -0.08 8.49 29.08
CA THR A 50 0.55 7.67 28.02
C THR A 50 0.41 8.30 26.64
N SER A 51 -0.76 8.88 26.37
CA SER A 51 -1.06 9.62 25.14
C SER A 51 -0.14 10.83 24.95
N LEU A 52 0.04 11.64 26.01
CA LEU A 52 0.94 12.79 26.00
C LEU A 52 2.40 12.37 25.75
N ALA A 53 2.86 11.30 26.40
CA ALA A 53 4.22 10.79 26.25
C ALA A 53 4.52 10.31 24.83
N ALA A 54 3.56 9.69 24.14
CA ALA A 54 3.73 9.23 22.77
C ALA A 54 3.87 10.40 21.78
N VAL A 55 3.04 11.44 21.92
CA VAL A 55 3.13 12.66 21.11
C VAL A 55 4.47 13.38 21.33
N GLN A 56 4.89 13.51 22.59
CA GLN A 56 6.19 14.10 22.93
C GLN A 56 7.37 13.30 22.36
N THR A 57 7.29 11.97 22.39
CA THR A 57 8.30 11.09 21.79
C THR A 57 8.40 11.34 20.28
N ALA A 58 7.28 11.43 19.58
CA ALA A 58 7.28 11.72 18.15
C ALA A 58 7.86 13.10 17.84
N LEU A 59 7.49 14.13 18.59
CA LEU A 59 8.06 15.48 18.45
C LEU A 59 9.57 15.49 18.67
N HIS A 60 10.04 14.81 19.73
CA HIS A 60 11.47 14.71 20.02
C HIS A 60 12.23 14.05 18.86
N LEU A 61 11.73 12.94 18.32
CA LEU A 61 12.34 12.29 17.16
C LEU A 61 12.39 13.18 15.92
N LEU A 62 11.34 13.97 15.66
CA LEU A 62 11.34 14.93 14.55
C LEU A 62 12.35 16.07 14.76
N GLN A 63 12.56 16.50 16.00
CA GLN A 63 13.59 17.48 16.35
C GLN A 63 15.00 16.90 16.16
N GLU A 64 15.27 15.67 16.61
CA GLU A 64 16.56 15.04 16.41
C GLU A 64 16.81 14.71 14.92
N HIS A 65 15.77 14.39 14.15
CA HIS A 65 15.83 14.30 12.69
C HIS A 65 16.30 15.62 12.07
N ARG A 66 15.77 16.77 12.52
CA ARG A 66 16.22 18.10 12.06
C ARG A 66 17.69 18.38 12.35
N LYS A 67 18.19 17.85 13.47
CA LYS A 67 19.58 18.02 13.90
C LYS A 67 20.53 17.00 13.26
N GLY A 68 20.03 16.05 12.46
CA GLY A 68 20.84 14.98 11.86
C GLY A 68 21.39 13.98 12.87
N ARG A 69 20.71 13.78 14.01
CA ARG A 69 21.18 12.95 15.13
C ARG A 69 20.53 11.58 15.22
N LEU A 70 19.67 11.26 14.26
CA LEU A 70 19.07 9.94 14.16
C LEU A 70 20.05 8.96 13.50
N ASP A 71 20.24 7.81 14.13
CA ASP A 71 21.18 6.75 13.75
C ASP A 71 20.52 5.56 13.02
N LYS A 72 19.19 5.45 13.10
CA LYS A 72 18.42 4.36 12.48
C LYS A 72 17.75 4.80 11.21
N LEU A 73 17.59 3.85 10.29
CA LEU A 73 16.88 4.11 9.05
C LEU A 73 15.40 4.40 9.26
N TRP A 74 14.73 3.77 10.24
CA TRP A 74 13.32 4.07 10.58
C TRP A 74 13.13 4.14 12.10
N TYR A 75 12.23 5.01 12.54
CA TYR A 75 11.71 5.07 13.90
C TYR A 75 10.21 4.91 13.87
N THR A 76 9.68 4.01 14.69
CA THR A 76 8.24 3.76 14.80
C THR A 76 7.78 4.21 16.17
N VAL A 77 6.78 5.09 16.20
CA VAL A 77 6.07 5.51 17.40
C VAL A 77 4.65 4.97 17.32
N HIS A 78 4.16 4.36 18.39
CA HIS A 78 2.76 4.00 18.48
C HIS A 78 1.94 5.26 18.76
N LEU A 79 1.12 5.67 17.80
CA LEU A 79 0.22 6.82 17.93
C LEU A 79 -1.17 6.38 17.53
N SER A 80 -2.13 6.53 18.44
CA SER A 80 -3.55 6.40 18.10
C SER A 80 -3.97 7.50 17.10
N PRO A 81 -5.10 7.36 16.40
CA PRO A 81 -5.63 8.42 15.54
C PRO A 81 -5.81 9.76 16.25
N GLU A 82 -6.19 9.73 17.52
CA GLU A 82 -6.33 10.91 18.37
C GLU A 82 -4.96 11.53 18.65
N ASP A 83 -3.97 10.73 19.05
CA ASP A 83 -2.62 11.21 19.37
C ASP A 83 -1.90 11.73 18.13
N TYR A 84 -2.10 11.09 16.98
CA TYR A 84 -1.60 11.61 15.72
C TYR A 84 -2.27 12.95 15.38
N GLY A 85 -3.58 13.09 15.61
CA GLY A 85 -4.29 14.35 15.49
C GLY A 85 -3.68 15.45 16.38
N GLU A 86 -3.36 15.14 17.63
CA GLU A 86 -2.69 16.06 18.55
C GLU A 86 -1.26 16.39 18.10
N LEU A 87 -0.46 15.41 17.69
CA LEU A 87 0.87 15.64 17.09
C LEU A 87 0.79 16.62 15.92
N ARG A 88 -0.21 16.47 15.04
CA ARG A 88 -0.41 17.38 13.89
C ARG A 88 -0.78 18.79 14.30
N LYS A 89 -1.58 18.96 15.36
CA LYS A 89 -1.92 20.28 15.93
C LYS A 89 -0.68 20.93 16.55
N GLU A 90 0.05 20.18 17.38
CA GLU A 90 1.28 20.64 18.02
C GLU A 90 2.32 21.08 16.99
N LEU A 91 2.52 20.29 15.93
CA LEU A 91 3.46 20.62 14.87
C LEU A 91 3.14 21.97 14.22
N ARG A 92 1.86 22.29 13.97
CA ARG A 92 1.45 23.57 13.34
C ARG A 92 1.83 24.80 14.16
N ASN A 93 1.91 24.66 15.48
CA ASN A 93 2.25 25.75 16.38
C ASN A 93 3.77 25.89 16.58
N GLN A 94 4.56 24.96 16.04
CA GLN A 94 6.01 24.94 16.22
C GLN A 94 6.75 25.37 14.95
N SER A 95 7.95 25.94 15.11
CA SER A 95 8.89 26.24 14.01
C SER A 95 9.36 25.00 13.24
N LEU A 96 8.99 23.80 13.71
CA LEU A 96 9.27 22.51 13.11
C LEU A 96 8.29 22.15 11.97
N TYR A 97 7.11 22.79 11.90
CA TYR A 97 6.06 22.47 10.93
C TYR A 97 6.59 22.44 9.49
N GLY A 98 7.21 23.52 9.02
CA GLY A 98 7.69 23.63 7.65
C GLY A 98 8.78 22.61 7.33
N TYR A 99 9.67 22.34 8.28
CA TYR A 99 10.70 21.32 8.12
C TYR A 99 10.10 19.92 7.98
N VAL A 100 9.15 19.58 8.86
CA VAL A 100 8.46 18.29 8.77
C VAL A 100 7.71 18.22 7.46
N GLU A 101 6.97 19.27 7.10
CA GLU A 101 6.17 19.30 5.88
C GLU A 101 6.98 19.28 4.59
N ASP A 102 8.27 19.66 4.60
CA ASP A 102 9.14 19.71 3.41
C ASP A 102 10.23 18.63 3.34
N LYS A 103 10.77 18.19 4.49
CA LYS A 103 11.99 17.34 4.52
C LYS A 103 11.79 15.95 5.12
N VAL A 104 10.82 15.75 6.00
CA VAL A 104 10.74 14.51 6.80
C VAL A 104 9.84 13.47 6.16
N ARG A 105 10.41 12.41 5.58
CA ARG A 105 9.62 11.28 5.07
C ARG A 105 8.96 10.54 6.23
N CYS A 106 7.63 10.56 6.29
CA CYS A 106 6.89 9.93 7.38
C CYS A 106 5.56 9.29 6.94
N ASP A 107 5.28 8.13 7.49
CA ASP A 107 4.08 7.36 7.24
C ASP A 107 3.24 7.30 8.52
N TYR A 108 1.93 7.34 8.37
CA TYR A 108 0.99 7.10 9.45
C TYR A 108 -0.04 6.06 9.02
N ASP A 109 -0.07 4.95 9.75
CA ASP A 109 -1.05 3.89 9.60
C ASP A 109 -2.01 3.91 10.81
N PRO A 110 -3.25 4.42 10.64
CA PRO A 110 -4.23 4.48 11.72
C PRO A 110 -4.74 3.10 12.13
N LYS A 111 -4.68 2.08 11.28
CA LYS A 111 -5.13 0.72 11.63
C LYS A 111 -4.15 0.05 12.58
N ALA A 112 -2.85 0.27 12.34
CA ALA A 112 -1.79 -0.23 13.20
C ALA A 112 -1.44 0.74 14.34
N SER A 113 -2.01 1.95 14.35
CA SER A 113 -1.63 3.06 15.23
C SER A 113 -0.12 3.30 15.20
N ARG A 114 0.46 3.40 13.99
CA ARG A 114 1.91 3.51 13.79
C ARG A 114 2.26 4.77 13.02
N PHE A 115 3.08 5.61 13.63
CA PHE A 115 3.77 6.70 12.97
C PHE A 115 5.22 6.31 12.73
N ILE A 116 5.66 6.37 11.48
CA ILE A 116 6.99 5.94 11.06
C ILE A 116 7.72 7.14 10.49
N ILE A 117 8.89 7.46 11.04
CA ILE A 117 9.83 8.44 10.49
C ILE A 117 10.90 7.66 9.73
N ARG A 118 11.14 8.01 8.46
CA ARG A 118 12.10 7.34 7.60
C ARG A 118 13.28 8.26 7.26
N MET A 119 14.48 7.74 7.47
CA MET A 119 15.74 8.24 6.91
C MET A 119 16.02 7.49 5.62
N THR A 120 16.51 8.22 4.61
CA THR A 120 17.00 7.61 3.38
C THR A 120 18.50 7.58 3.35
N THR A 121 19.03 6.62 2.60
CA THR A 121 20.46 6.50 2.36
C THR A 121 20.78 7.11 1.00
N PRO A 122 22.00 7.64 0.79
CA PRO A 122 22.41 8.16 -0.51
C PRO A 122 22.17 7.15 -1.64
N THR A 123 22.57 5.89 -1.45
CA THR A 123 22.36 4.82 -2.44
C THR A 123 20.89 4.59 -2.78
N HIS A 124 20.00 4.68 -1.79
CA HIS A 124 18.56 4.53 -2.03
C HIS A 124 18.00 5.71 -2.82
N ASP A 125 18.44 6.94 -2.50
CA ASP A 125 18.01 8.13 -3.23
C ASP A 125 18.56 8.16 -4.67
N ASP A 126 19.85 7.81 -4.87
CA ASP A 126 20.47 7.71 -6.21
C ASP A 126 19.75 6.67 -7.08
N PHE A 127 19.37 5.53 -6.49
CA PHE A 127 18.63 4.48 -7.19
C PHE A 127 17.24 4.95 -7.64
N ILE A 128 16.52 5.64 -6.74
CA ILE A 128 15.21 6.22 -7.06
C ILE A 128 15.35 7.26 -8.18
N ASP A 129 16.33 8.15 -8.08
CA ASP A 129 16.53 9.20 -9.08
C ASP A 129 16.89 8.61 -10.45
N SER A 130 17.70 7.54 -10.48
CA SER A 130 18.00 6.79 -11.72
C SER A 130 16.75 6.22 -12.38
N ILE A 131 15.83 5.63 -11.59
CA ILE A 131 14.54 5.13 -12.10
C ILE A 131 13.67 6.28 -12.60
N ALA A 132 13.65 7.40 -11.88
CA ALA A 132 12.85 8.56 -12.27
C ALA A 132 13.30 9.10 -13.63
N ILE A 133 14.62 9.22 -13.84
CA ILE A 133 15.22 9.64 -15.11
C ILE A 133 14.85 8.68 -16.24
N GLU A 134 14.98 7.36 -16.01
CA GLU A 134 14.66 6.36 -17.03
C GLU A 134 13.17 6.40 -17.43
N ILE A 135 12.26 6.49 -16.46
CA ILE A 135 10.82 6.60 -16.75
C ILE A 135 10.51 7.88 -17.55
N GLN A 136 11.12 9.01 -17.16
CA GLN A 136 10.97 10.27 -17.89
C GLN A 136 11.44 10.14 -19.34
N SER A 137 12.61 9.50 -19.56
CA SER A 137 13.16 9.26 -20.90
C SER A 137 12.26 8.34 -21.74
N GLN A 138 11.71 7.28 -21.15
CA GLN A 138 10.77 6.40 -21.86
C GLN A 138 9.47 7.12 -22.23
N LEU A 139 8.95 7.98 -21.36
CA LEU A 139 7.77 8.80 -21.68
C LEU A 139 8.05 9.74 -22.86
N GLU A 140 9.21 10.38 -22.90
CA GLU A 140 9.62 11.23 -24.03
C GLU A 140 9.73 10.43 -25.33
N ARG A 141 10.35 9.24 -25.28
CA ARG A 141 10.43 8.31 -26.42
C ARG A 141 9.06 7.88 -26.93
N ILE A 142 8.11 7.59 -26.03
CA ILE A 142 6.73 7.25 -26.41
C ILE A 142 6.05 8.45 -27.07
N GLY A 143 6.33 9.67 -26.61
CA GLY A 143 5.81 10.89 -27.23
C GLY A 143 6.36 11.13 -28.65
N HIS A 144 7.59 10.70 -28.93
CA HIS A 144 8.18 10.83 -30.27
C HIS A 144 7.43 9.98 -31.31
N GLY A 145 6.72 10.64 -32.21
CA GLY A 145 5.96 9.98 -33.28
C GLY A 145 4.56 9.54 -32.86
N ALA A 146 4.10 9.89 -31.65
CA ALA A 146 2.73 9.65 -31.23
C ALA A 146 1.77 10.75 -31.71
N GLU A 147 0.48 10.42 -31.70
CA GLU A 147 -0.57 11.39 -31.97
C GLU A 147 -0.67 12.46 -30.87
N GLN A 148 -1.20 13.63 -31.23
CA GLN A 148 -1.30 14.80 -30.33
C GLN A 148 -1.93 14.49 -28.96
N PRO A 149 -3.01 13.68 -28.84
CA PRO A 149 -3.59 13.37 -27.53
C PRO A 149 -2.63 12.63 -26.58
N VAL A 150 -1.77 11.77 -27.12
CA VAL A 150 -0.76 11.04 -26.33
C VAL A 150 0.33 11.99 -25.86
N ILE A 151 0.79 12.87 -26.73
CA ILE A 151 1.78 13.91 -26.40
C ILE A 151 1.25 14.81 -25.28
N ASP A 152 0.00 15.24 -25.36
CA ASP A 152 -0.62 16.11 -24.37
C ASP A 152 -0.80 15.42 -23.00
N ALA A 153 -1.17 14.14 -23.02
CA ALA A 153 -1.24 13.32 -21.81
C ALA A 153 0.15 13.20 -21.15
N ILE A 154 1.20 12.90 -21.92
CA ILE A 154 2.57 12.77 -21.40
C ILE A 154 3.06 14.08 -20.79
N LYS A 155 2.85 15.22 -21.47
CA LYS A 155 3.20 16.55 -20.95
C LYS A 155 2.54 16.86 -19.60
N GLY A 156 1.36 16.30 -19.37
CA GLY A 156 0.62 16.43 -18.12
C GLY A 156 1.15 15.56 -16.98
N ILE A 157 2.00 14.57 -17.24
CA ILE A 157 2.58 13.69 -16.22
C ILE A 157 3.75 14.41 -15.54
N LYS A 158 3.73 14.43 -14.21
CA LYS A 158 4.81 14.96 -13.37
C LYS A 158 5.11 14.01 -12.23
N ARG A 159 6.37 14.00 -11.79
CA ARG A 159 6.72 13.43 -10.49
C ARG A 159 5.99 14.22 -9.41
N GLN A 160 5.16 13.55 -8.61
CA GLN A 160 4.42 14.17 -7.52
C GLN A 160 5.29 14.25 -6.26
N SER A 161 5.02 15.30 -5.47
CA SER A 161 5.52 15.44 -4.12
C SER A 161 5.29 14.18 -3.26
N TRP A 162 6.20 14.03 -2.32
CA TRP A 162 6.50 12.91 -1.46
C TRP A 162 5.43 12.57 -0.42
N ARG A 163 4.27 13.24 -0.36
CA ARG A 163 3.15 12.90 0.54
C ARG A 163 1.85 12.64 -0.17
N ILE A 164 1.18 11.56 0.24
CA ILE A 164 -0.16 11.18 -0.17
C ILE A 164 -1.00 10.97 1.10
N LYS A 165 -2.15 11.61 1.17
CA LYS A 165 -3.18 11.38 2.21
C LYS A 165 -4.33 10.64 1.55
N LEU A 166 -4.76 9.51 2.11
CA LEU A 166 -5.75 8.62 1.50
C LEU A 166 -7.10 8.71 2.23
N ARG A 167 -8.17 9.12 1.51
CA ARG A 167 -9.57 9.44 1.95
C ARG A 167 -9.74 10.72 2.78
N ASP A 168 -10.94 11.31 2.92
CA ASP A 168 -12.08 11.52 1.99
C ASP A 168 -12.48 12.99 2.17
N ASP A 169 -12.94 13.63 1.08
CA ASP A 169 -13.69 14.90 0.88
C ASP A 169 -13.68 16.10 1.85
N VAL A 170 -13.13 16.04 3.06
CA VAL A 170 -12.96 17.19 3.95
C VAL A 170 -11.49 17.49 4.08
N TRP A 171 -11.12 18.72 3.72
CA TRP A 171 -9.82 19.33 4.02
C TRP A 171 -9.65 19.54 5.54
N ASP A 172 -9.94 18.51 6.34
CA ASP A 172 -9.55 18.52 7.74
C ASP A 172 -8.04 18.34 7.77
N ARG A 173 -7.34 19.45 8.00
CA ARG A 173 -5.89 19.45 8.18
C ARG A 173 -5.48 18.64 9.43
N ASN A 174 -6.41 18.23 10.31
CA ASN A 174 -6.22 17.28 11.42
C ASN A 174 -6.47 15.81 11.03
N SER A 175 -6.71 15.52 9.75
CA SER A 175 -6.95 14.19 9.16
C SER A 175 -6.34 13.04 9.96
N LYS A 176 -7.23 12.19 10.51
CA LYS A 176 -6.94 10.89 11.13
C LYS A 176 -6.62 9.80 10.10
N TYR A 177 -6.46 10.19 8.83
CA TYR A 177 -6.41 9.28 7.71
C TYR A 177 -5.00 8.73 7.48
N PRO A 178 -4.87 7.58 6.80
CA PRO A 178 -3.56 7.08 6.39
C PRO A 178 -2.81 8.15 5.62
N GLN A 179 -1.59 8.41 6.06
CA GLN A 179 -0.65 9.26 5.34
C GLN A 179 0.53 8.40 4.94
N HIS A 180 0.91 8.49 3.67
CA HIS A 180 2.07 7.79 3.19
C HIS A 180 3.01 8.72 2.46
N CYS A 181 4.29 8.43 2.58
CA CYS A 181 5.31 9.05 1.76
C CYS A 181 5.82 8.02 0.76
N PRO A 182 5.32 7.98 -0.49
CA PRO A 182 5.91 7.08 -1.47
C PRO A 182 7.36 7.47 -1.76
N ASP A 183 8.19 6.50 -2.13
CA ASP A 183 9.55 6.78 -2.61
C ASP A 183 9.51 7.50 -3.97
N MET A 184 8.54 7.17 -4.82
CA MET A 184 8.25 7.90 -6.05
C MET A 184 6.77 7.82 -6.41
N ALA A 185 6.24 8.87 -7.03
CA ALA A 185 4.90 8.87 -7.58
C ALA A 185 4.83 9.69 -8.87
N PHE A 186 4.04 9.22 -9.84
CA PHE A 186 3.74 9.94 -11.08
C PHE A 186 2.26 10.28 -11.13
N ARG A 187 1.98 11.58 -11.26
CA ARG A 187 0.63 12.13 -11.31
C ARG A 187 0.44 12.91 -12.59
N HIS A 188 -0.70 12.69 -13.24
CA HIS A 188 -1.17 13.58 -14.29
C HIS A 188 -1.80 14.83 -13.68
N LYS A 189 -1.54 16.02 -14.24
CA LYS A 189 -2.04 17.31 -13.73
C LYS A 189 -3.56 17.38 -13.53
N ALA A 190 -4.33 16.56 -14.26
CA ALA A 190 -5.78 16.47 -14.16
C ALA A 190 -6.29 15.45 -13.13
N SER A 191 -5.40 14.80 -12.36
CA SER A 191 -5.75 13.78 -11.38
C SER A 191 -5.50 14.28 -9.96
N ILE A 192 -6.32 13.85 -9.00
CA ILE A 192 -6.14 14.15 -7.56
C ILE A 192 -4.99 13.32 -7.00
N TYR A 193 -5.08 12.00 -7.21
CA TYR A 193 -4.08 11.02 -6.81
C TYR A 193 -3.09 10.74 -7.95
N PRO A 194 -1.86 10.30 -7.62
CA PRO A 194 -0.96 9.78 -8.65
C PRO A 194 -1.55 8.52 -9.29
N ALA A 195 -1.22 8.28 -10.56
CA ALA A 195 -1.63 7.07 -11.25
C ALA A 195 -0.67 5.91 -10.97
N VAL A 196 0.61 6.21 -10.74
CA VAL A 196 1.66 5.22 -10.48
C VAL A 196 2.41 5.60 -9.22
N ILE A 197 2.61 4.63 -8.33
CA ILE A 197 3.50 4.72 -7.17
C ILE A 197 4.61 3.70 -7.31
N ILE A 198 5.81 4.06 -6.88
CA ILE A 198 6.96 3.17 -6.77
C ILE A 198 7.45 3.17 -5.33
N GLU A 199 7.67 1.98 -4.80
CA GLU A 199 8.22 1.75 -3.46
C GLU A 199 9.44 0.84 -3.58
N VAL A 200 10.53 1.23 -2.92
CA VAL A 200 11.76 0.46 -2.86
C VAL A 200 11.90 -0.17 -1.47
N SER A 201 12.09 -1.48 -1.46
CA SER A 201 12.40 -2.31 -0.30
C SER A 201 13.84 -2.80 -0.45
N TYR A 202 14.63 -2.81 0.63
CA TYR A 202 16.00 -3.30 0.59
C TYR A 202 16.33 -4.22 1.76
N SER A 203 17.36 -5.04 1.60
CA SER A 203 17.80 -6.07 2.56
C SER A 203 17.88 -5.61 4.02
N GLN A 204 18.39 -4.40 4.27
CA GLN A 204 18.55 -3.89 5.64
C GLN A 204 17.21 -3.57 6.30
N LYS A 205 16.17 -3.24 5.53
CA LYS A 205 14.79 -3.02 6.00
C LYS A 205 13.76 -3.29 4.91
N ARG A 206 13.07 -4.42 5.03
CA ARG A 206 12.00 -4.81 4.11
C ARG A 206 10.74 -4.01 4.38
N LYS A 207 10.16 -3.46 3.32
CA LYS A 207 8.78 -2.96 3.34
C LYS A 207 7.83 -4.13 3.08
N ASP A 208 6.67 -4.11 3.70
CA ASP A 208 5.55 -4.94 3.25
C ASP A 208 4.93 -4.27 2.01
N LEU A 209 5.53 -4.54 0.85
CA LEU A 209 5.13 -3.93 -0.42
C LEU A 209 3.69 -4.31 -0.82
N GLY A 210 3.25 -5.52 -0.48
CA GLY A 210 1.87 -5.96 -0.72
C GLY A 210 0.86 -5.19 0.13
N TYR A 211 1.16 -5.00 1.41
CA TYR A 211 0.33 -4.18 2.29
C TYR A 211 0.27 -2.72 1.85
N LEU A 212 1.42 -2.11 1.50
CA LEU A 212 1.46 -0.74 0.97
C LEU A 212 0.67 -0.61 -0.32
N ALA A 213 0.83 -1.54 -1.26
CA ALA A 213 0.07 -1.54 -2.50
C ALA A 213 -1.43 -1.61 -2.26
N ASN A 214 -1.86 -2.47 -1.32
CA ASN A 214 -3.25 -2.55 -0.91
C ASN A 214 -3.76 -1.24 -0.34
N ASN A 215 -3.01 -0.62 0.58
CA ASN A 215 -3.39 0.66 1.19
C ASN A 215 -3.51 1.78 0.15
N TYR A 216 -2.55 1.93 -0.75
CA TYR A 216 -2.59 2.94 -1.81
C TYR A 216 -3.79 2.75 -2.75
N ILE A 217 -3.99 1.55 -3.27
CA ILE A 217 -5.03 1.29 -4.27
C ILE A 217 -6.43 1.38 -3.63
N ILE A 218 -6.63 0.77 -2.47
CA ILE A 218 -7.92 0.81 -1.76
C ILE A 218 -8.20 2.19 -1.17
N GLY A 219 -7.18 2.84 -0.61
CA GLY A 219 -7.29 4.15 0.03
C GLY A 219 -7.58 5.29 -0.96
N SER A 220 -7.19 5.13 -2.23
CA SER A 220 -7.50 6.08 -3.31
C SER A 220 -8.76 5.73 -4.11
N GLY A 221 -9.53 4.71 -3.68
CA GLY A 221 -10.70 4.22 -4.43
C GLY A 221 -10.35 3.68 -5.82
N GLY A 222 -9.10 3.25 -6.04
CA GLY A 222 -8.61 2.79 -7.34
C GLY A 222 -8.17 3.88 -8.30
N SER A 223 -8.03 5.12 -7.82
CA SER A 223 -7.42 6.20 -8.60
C SER A 223 -5.93 5.95 -8.83
N ILE A 224 -5.23 5.36 -7.85
CA ILE A 224 -3.88 4.83 -8.04
C ILE A 224 -4.00 3.54 -8.85
N ARG A 225 -3.54 3.59 -10.10
CA ARG A 225 -3.73 2.54 -11.12
C ARG A 225 -2.63 1.48 -11.12
N ALA A 226 -1.47 1.79 -10.56
CA ALA A 226 -0.39 0.83 -10.38
C ALA A 226 0.45 1.19 -9.16
N VAL A 227 0.88 0.17 -8.43
CA VAL A 227 1.95 0.27 -7.44
C VAL A 227 3.05 -0.69 -7.88
N VAL A 228 4.27 -0.18 -8.00
CA VAL A 228 5.47 -0.94 -8.38
C VAL A 228 6.33 -1.09 -7.14
N GLY A 229 6.60 -2.32 -6.74
CA GLY A 229 7.50 -2.65 -5.65
C GLY A 229 8.81 -3.16 -6.20
N LEU A 230 9.90 -2.53 -5.81
CA LEU A 230 11.26 -2.94 -6.15
C LEU A 230 11.92 -3.46 -4.88
N ASP A 231 12.19 -4.75 -4.84
CA ASP A 231 12.73 -5.42 -3.67
C ASP A 231 14.15 -5.90 -3.96
N ILE A 232 15.13 -5.25 -3.31
CA ILE A 232 16.54 -5.31 -3.71
C ILE A 232 17.41 -5.78 -2.55
N GLU A 233 18.10 -6.89 -2.76
CA GLU A 233 19.07 -7.41 -1.81
C GLU A 233 20.45 -6.85 -2.11
N TYR A 234 20.95 -5.97 -1.23
CA TYR A 234 22.32 -5.47 -1.29
C TYR A 234 23.07 -5.71 0.02
N GLY A 235 24.39 -5.93 -0.03
CA GLY A 235 25.23 -6.12 1.16
C GLY A 235 25.15 -7.48 1.88
N GLY A 236 24.34 -8.43 1.38
CA GLY A 236 24.12 -9.75 2.01
C GLY A 236 24.40 -10.98 1.13
N GLY A 237 25.14 -10.82 0.02
CA GLY A 237 25.66 -11.92 -0.81
C GLY A 237 24.80 -12.37 -2.00
N THR A 238 23.48 -12.24 -1.95
CA THR A 238 22.56 -12.81 -2.97
C THR A 238 22.34 -11.93 -4.20
N LYS A 239 22.55 -10.60 -4.11
CA LYS A 239 22.29 -9.60 -5.18
C LYS A 239 20.93 -9.78 -5.89
N LYS A 240 19.95 -10.38 -5.22
CA LYS A 240 18.63 -10.65 -5.79
C LYS A 240 17.85 -9.35 -5.92
N ALA A 241 17.10 -9.24 -7.02
CA ALA A 241 16.20 -8.12 -7.24
C ALA A 241 14.88 -8.64 -7.80
N THR A 242 13.78 -8.22 -7.19
CA THR A 242 12.42 -8.60 -7.61
C THR A 242 11.63 -7.34 -7.93
N VAL A 243 10.91 -7.37 -9.05
CA VAL A 243 9.91 -6.36 -9.42
C VAL A 243 8.53 -6.96 -9.22
N SER A 244 7.69 -6.27 -8.47
CA SER A 244 6.30 -6.61 -8.29
C SER A 244 5.41 -5.46 -8.74
N VAL A 245 4.29 -5.77 -9.40
CA VAL A 245 3.31 -4.75 -9.80
C VAL A 245 1.93 -5.14 -9.33
N TRP A 246 1.27 -4.24 -8.61
CA TRP A 246 -0.11 -4.39 -8.17
C TRP A 246 -1.01 -3.41 -8.92
N ARG A 247 -2.22 -3.87 -9.26
CA ARG A 247 -3.24 -3.06 -9.95
C ARG A 247 -4.62 -3.22 -9.30
N PRO A 248 -5.49 -2.20 -9.39
CA PRO A 248 -6.88 -2.32 -8.98
C PRO A 248 -7.58 -3.38 -9.84
N ARG A 249 -8.32 -4.26 -9.19
CA ARG A 249 -9.19 -5.23 -9.83
C ARG A 249 -10.62 -4.89 -9.47
N ILE A 250 -11.38 -4.50 -10.49
CA ILE A 250 -12.81 -4.24 -10.37
C ILE A 250 -13.51 -5.43 -11.01
N ARG A 251 -14.41 -6.07 -10.27
CA ARG A 251 -15.32 -7.10 -10.79
C ARG A 251 -16.74 -6.70 -10.44
N THR A 252 -17.72 -7.21 -11.17
CA THR A 252 -19.13 -7.11 -10.79
C THR A 252 -19.55 -8.45 -10.21
N ASN A 253 -20.23 -8.46 -9.07
CA ASN A 253 -20.86 -9.68 -8.55
C ASN A 253 -22.22 -9.93 -9.23
N ASP A 254 -22.86 -11.04 -8.89
CA ASP A 254 -24.15 -11.45 -9.48
C ASP A 254 -25.29 -10.46 -9.17
N ASP A 255 -25.15 -9.64 -8.12
CA ASP A 255 -26.09 -8.57 -7.76
C ASP A 255 -25.82 -7.24 -8.47
N GLY A 256 -24.88 -7.19 -9.42
CA GLY A 256 -24.51 -5.95 -10.12
C GLY A 256 -23.60 -5.01 -9.31
N LYS A 257 -23.14 -5.41 -8.12
CA LYS A 257 -22.26 -4.62 -7.25
C LYS A 257 -20.80 -4.74 -7.66
N LEU A 258 -20.10 -3.62 -7.72
CA LEU A 258 -18.65 -3.60 -7.96
C LEU A 258 -17.88 -4.14 -6.73
N LEU A 259 -17.20 -5.27 -6.91
CA LEU A 259 -16.17 -5.79 -6.05
C LEU A 259 -14.83 -5.13 -6.41
N PHE A 260 -14.28 -4.41 -5.45
CA PHE A 260 -13.01 -3.72 -5.60
C PHE A 260 -11.92 -4.45 -4.81
N GLY A 261 -10.83 -4.82 -5.48
CA GLY A 261 -9.70 -5.51 -4.87
C GLY A 261 -8.38 -5.12 -5.48
N VAL A 262 -7.30 -5.75 -5.01
CA VAL A 262 -5.94 -5.54 -5.50
C VAL A 262 -5.40 -6.86 -6.00
N ALA A 263 -4.76 -6.85 -7.18
CA ALA A 263 -4.11 -8.03 -7.74
C ALA A 263 -2.63 -7.72 -7.99
N GLN A 264 -1.74 -8.60 -7.54
CA GLN A 264 -0.36 -8.64 -8.00
C GLN A 264 -0.35 -9.25 -9.40
N VAL A 265 -0.08 -8.43 -10.40
CA VAL A 265 -0.10 -8.83 -11.82
C VAL A 265 1.28 -9.17 -12.35
N ILE A 266 2.34 -8.71 -11.67
CA ILE A 266 3.73 -9.05 -11.96
C ILE A 266 4.41 -9.41 -10.64
N ASN A 267 5.20 -10.47 -10.66
CA ASN A 267 6.17 -10.83 -9.64
C ASN A 267 7.34 -11.52 -10.36
N SER A 268 8.38 -10.74 -10.69
CA SER A 268 9.46 -11.18 -11.56
C SER A 268 10.81 -10.94 -10.91
N ARG A 269 11.68 -11.96 -10.92
CA ARG A 269 13.08 -11.82 -10.53
C ARG A 269 13.87 -11.24 -11.70
N VAL A 270 14.61 -10.17 -11.44
CA VAL A 270 15.45 -9.48 -12.43
C VAL A 270 16.91 -9.91 -12.32
N ARG A 271 17.33 -10.39 -11.15
CA ARG A 271 18.67 -10.91 -10.92
C ARG A 271 18.66 -12.04 -9.89
N GLU A 272 19.42 -13.09 -10.17
CA GLU A 272 19.62 -14.25 -9.29
C GLU A 272 21.12 -14.44 -8.99
N SER A 273 21.44 -15.01 -7.83
CA SER A 273 22.82 -15.29 -7.44
C SER A 273 23.38 -16.46 -8.25
N ALA A 274 24.54 -16.29 -8.90
CA ALA A 274 25.28 -17.37 -9.56
C ALA A 274 26.02 -18.30 -8.56
N VAL A 275 25.37 -18.69 -7.46
CA VAL A 275 25.99 -19.55 -6.42
C VAL A 275 25.66 -21.04 -6.62
N ASP A 276 24.67 -21.38 -7.46
CA ASP A 276 24.26 -22.77 -7.67
C ASP A 276 24.87 -23.46 -8.90
N THR A 277 25.79 -22.82 -9.65
CA THR A 277 26.40 -23.42 -10.86
C THR A 277 27.75 -24.11 -10.62
N LEU A 278 28.16 -24.34 -9.36
CA LEU A 278 29.45 -24.97 -9.02
C LEU A 278 29.32 -26.21 -8.12
N LYS A 279 28.21 -26.94 -8.18
CA LYS A 279 28.04 -28.23 -7.48
C LYS A 279 27.94 -29.47 -8.37
N GLU A 280 28.15 -29.32 -9.67
CA GLU A 280 28.36 -30.48 -10.57
C GLU A 280 29.70 -30.31 -11.28
N ARG A 281 30.77 -30.75 -10.60
CA ARG A 281 32.03 -31.18 -11.20
C ARG A 281 32.41 -32.51 -10.59
#